data_AF-A0AAW1PDI8-F1
#
_entry.id   AF-A0AAW1PDI8-F1
#
_cell.length_a   1.000
_cell.length_b   1.000
_cell.length_c   1.000
_cell.angle_alpha   90.00
_cell.angle_beta   90.00
_cell.angle_gamma   90.00
#
_symmetry.space_group_name_H-M   'P 1'
#
loop_
_entity.id
_entity.type
_entity.pdbx_description
1 polymer ?
#
loop_
_entity_poly.entity_id
_entity_poly.type
_entity_poly.pdbx_seq_one_letter_code
_entity_poly.pdbx_strand_id
1 'polypeptide(L)'
;MSRAYSLERAALLKILLHAAKYPTGSVNGSLAPMLETALVQVEAYAQLQGLQVLGYYHANERLNDAELGPVARRIADRIQQRTPPACAVLVDNEKLRLFCRGEQVDVLSLFLREGSRGWSRATANNAGKLAIRGGGLAPDAFLASHGKGVHEQLCDFDDHLNDIRKDWTNKKLALAAS
;
A
#
# COMPACT_ATOMS: atom_id res chain seq x y z
N MET A 1 10.08 3.35 -23.37
CA MET A 1 9.80 2.00 -22.83
C MET A 1 8.68 2.11 -21.80
N SER A 2 7.56 1.41 -21.98
CA SER A 2 6.51 1.37 -20.93
C SER A 2 6.99 0.52 -19.76
N ARG A 3 6.77 1.00 -18.53
CA ARG A 3 7.19 0.29 -17.32
C ARG A 3 6.06 -0.60 -16.84
N ALA A 4 6.37 -1.85 -16.53
CA ALA A 4 5.41 -2.79 -15.95
C ALA A 4 5.58 -2.81 -14.43
N TYR A 5 4.52 -2.50 -13.70
CA TYR A 5 4.46 -2.64 -12.24
C TYR A 5 3.56 -3.82 -11.92
N SER A 6 4.01 -4.71 -11.05
CA SER A 6 3.21 -5.88 -10.65
C SER A 6 3.18 -6.01 -9.13
N LEU A 7 1.99 -6.18 -8.57
CA LEU A 7 1.77 -6.41 -7.15
C LEU A 7 1.34 -7.87 -6.92
N GLU A 8 1.92 -8.52 -5.93
CA GLU A 8 1.49 -9.86 -5.53
C GLU A 8 0.09 -9.80 -4.87
N ARG A 9 -0.75 -10.80 -5.12
CA ARG A 9 -2.11 -10.88 -4.53
C ARG A 9 -2.09 -10.77 -3.00
N ALA A 10 -1.11 -11.40 -2.35
CA ALA A 10 -0.93 -11.32 -0.90
C ALA A 10 -0.62 -9.90 -0.41
N ALA A 11 0.16 -9.12 -1.18
CA ALA A 11 0.44 -7.73 -0.85
C ALA A 11 -0.80 -6.86 -1.01
N LEU A 12 -1.58 -7.06 -2.07
CA LEU A 12 -2.88 -6.40 -2.24
C LEU A 12 -3.81 -6.70 -1.06
N LEU A 13 -3.95 -7.97 -0.66
CA LEU A 13 -4.81 -8.35 0.46
C LEU A 13 -4.37 -7.69 1.78
N LYS A 14 -3.06 -7.64 2.07
CA LYS A 14 -2.53 -6.93 3.26
C LYS A 14 -2.87 -5.44 3.22
N ILE A 15 -2.70 -4.77 2.08
CA ILE A 15 -3.02 -3.34 1.91
C ILE A 15 -4.50 -3.08 2.19
N LEU A 16 -5.40 -3.86 1.59
CA LEU A 16 -6.84 -3.66 1.78
C LEU A 16 -7.30 -3.98 3.20
N LEU A 17 -6.75 -5.04 3.83
CA LEU A 17 -7.05 -5.37 5.22
C LEU A 17 -6.52 -4.31 6.18
N HIS A 18 -5.33 -3.75 5.93
CA HIS A 18 -4.79 -2.65 6.74
C HIS A 18 -5.64 -1.38 6.61
N ALA A 19 -6.03 -1.00 5.39
CA ALA A 19 -6.96 0.12 5.18
C ALA A 19 -8.32 -0.10 5.86
N ALA A 20 -8.83 -1.34 5.85
CA ALA A 20 -10.08 -1.70 6.53
C ALA A 20 -9.97 -1.72 8.06
N LYS A 21 -8.78 -2.04 8.62
CA LYS A 21 -8.51 -2.01 10.08
C LYS A 21 -8.68 -0.59 10.64
N TYR A 22 -8.40 0.44 9.85
CA TYR A 22 -8.42 1.84 10.28
C TYR A 22 -9.35 2.70 9.40
N PRO A 23 -10.68 2.52 9.49
CA PRO A 23 -11.63 3.13 8.57
C PRO A 23 -11.77 4.66 8.73
N THR A 24 -11.33 5.23 9.85
CA THR A 24 -11.45 6.65 10.19
C THR A 24 -10.15 7.25 10.74
N GLY A 25 -9.05 6.50 10.73
CA GLY A 25 -7.79 6.89 11.37
C GLY A 25 -6.68 7.08 10.35
N SER A 26 -5.95 8.20 10.46
CA SER A 26 -4.67 8.37 9.78
C SER A 26 -3.65 7.40 10.39
N VAL A 27 -3.14 6.47 9.60
CA VAL A 27 -2.02 5.63 10.00
C VAL A 27 -0.79 6.11 9.24
N ASN A 28 0.24 6.55 9.98
CA ASN A 28 1.48 7.10 9.42
C ASN A 28 1.31 8.34 8.49
N GLY A 29 0.22 9.11 8.62
CA GLY A 29 -0.12 10.24 7.76
C GLY A 29 0.64 11.56 8.00
N SER A 30 1.68 11.57 8.83
CA SER A 30 2.51 12.77 9.04
C SER A 30 4.00 12.45 8.90
N LEU A 31 4.78 13.44 8.46
CA LEU A 31 6.26 13.41 8.46
C LEU A 31 6.77 13.51 9.90
N ALA A 32 6.45 12.52 10.72
CA ALA A 32 6.97 12.38 12.07
C ALA A 32 8.34 11.67 12.05
N PRO A 33 9.21 11.91 13.03
CA PRO A 33 10.46 11.16 13.22
C PRO A 33 10.28 9.63 13.18
N MET A 34 9.09 9.16 13.56
CA MET A 34 8.70 7.75 13.51
C MET A 34 8.71 7.19 12.09
N LEU A 35 8.24 7.94 11.08
CA LEU A 35 8.24 7.47 9.69
C LEU A 35 9.65 7.35 9.11
N GLU A 36 10.53 8.30 9.40
CA GLU A 36 11.92 8.22 8.94
C GLU A 36 12.65 7.06 9.61
N THR A 37 12.41 6.83 10.90
CA THR A 37 12.94 5.68 11.63
C THR A 37 12.40 4.37 11.06
N ALA A 38 11.09 4.30 10.77
CA ALA A 38 10.45 3.16 10.15
C ALA A 38 11.07 2.84 8.79
N LEU A 39 11.24 3.86 7.94
CA LEU A 39 11.85 3.68 6.62
C LEU A 39 13.28 3.13 6.73
N VAL A 40 14.10 3.67 7.64
CA VAL A 40 15.47 3.17 7.85
C VAL A 40 15.49 1.71 8.33
N GLN A 41 14.61 1.34 9.27
CA GLN A 41 14.55 -0.05 9.77
C GLN A 41 14.04 -1.03 8.70
N VAL A 42 13.01 -0.63 7.94
CA VAL A 42 12.46 -1.43 6.83
C VAL A 42 13.50 -1.59 5.72
N GLU A 43 14.26 -0.54 5.38
CA GLU A 43 15.34 -0.59 4.39
C GLU A 43 16.46 -1.55 4.84
N ALA A 44 16.93 -1.43 6.09
CA ALA A 44 17.97 -2.32 6.62
C ALA A 44 17.52 -3.79 6.62
N TYR A 45 16.28 -4.05 7.06
CA TYR A 45 15.70 -5.39 7.02
C TYR A 45 15.58 -5.91 5.58
N ALA A 46 15.09 -5.08 4.65
CA ALA A 46 14.93 -5.47 3.25
C ALA A 46 16.30 -5.87 2.65
N GLN A 47 17.34 -5.09 2.88
CA GLN A 47 18.70 -5.39 2.42
C GLN A 47 19.21 -6.73 2.96
N LEU A 48 19.00 -7.03 4.25
CA LEU A 48 19.37 -8.32 4.86
C LEU A 48 18.61 -9.51 4.26
N GLN A 49 17.44 -9.28 3.66
CA GLN A 49 16.65 -10.31 2.97
C GLN A 49 16.89 -10.33 1.45
N GLY A 50 17.81 -9.52 0.92
CA GLY A 50 18.01 -9.36 -0.52
C GLY A 50 16.84 -8.69 -1.24
N LEU A 51 16.05 -7.90 -0.51
CA LEU A 51 14.90 -7.15 -1.00
C LEU A 51 15.21 -5.65 -1.07
N GLN A 52 14.39 -4.92 -1.82
CA GLN A 52 14.48 -3.47 -1.94
C GLN A 52 13.09 -2.85 -1.83
N VAL A 53 13.01 -1.67 -1.20
CA VAL A 53 11.78 -0.87 -1.16
C VAL A 53 11.56 -0.23 -2.53
N LEU A 54 10.47 -0.62 -3.21
CA LEU A 54 10.17 -0.16 -4.57
C LEU A 54 9.09 0.94 -4.63
N GLY A 55 8.43 1.23 -3.52
CA GLY A 55 7.34 2.20 -3.52
C GLY A 55 6.61 2.32 -2.20
N TYR A 56 5.50 3.05 -2.25
CA TYR A 56 4.67 3.42 -1.12
C TYR A 56 3.19 3.30 -1.49
N TYR A 57 2.35 2.93 -0.53
CA TYR A 57 0.90 3.05 -0.70
C TYR A 57 0.32 4.05 0.29
N HIS A 58 -0.76 4.72 -0.13
CA HIS A 58 -1.48 5.71 0.67
C HIS A 58 -2.98 5.44 0.60
N ALA A 59 -3.69 5.67 1.70
CA ALA A 59 -5.14 5.75 1.73
C ALA A 59 -5.50 7.10 2.35
N ASN A 60 -6.26 7.91 1.62
CA ASN A 60 -6.69 9.22 2.13
C ASN A 60 -7.71 9.04 3.27
N GLU A 61 -7.97 10.07 4.07
CA GLU A 61 -9.04 10.02 5.09
C GLU A 61 -10.43 10.25 4.47
N ARG A 62 -10.50 11.01 3.38
CA ARG A 62 -11.75 11.33 2.68
C ARG A 62 -12.06 10.25 1.65
N LEU A 63 -13.34 9.90 1.53
CA LEU A 63 -13.81 8.89 0.57
C LEU A 63 -13.65 9.34 -0.89
N ASN A 64 -13.91 10.62 -1.16
CA ASN A 64 -13.94 11.20 -2.50
C ASN A 64 -12.64 11.93 -2.90
N ASP A 65 -11.56 11.72 -2.14
CA ASP A 65 -10.24 12.25 -2.49
C ASP A 65 -9.41 11.15 -3.13
N ALA A 66 -9.31 11.19 -4.44
CA ALA A 66 -8.55 10.23 -5.23
C ALA A 66 -7.14 10.73 -5.56
N GLU A 67 -6.65 11.84 -5.03
CA GLU A 67 -5.34 12.39 -5.36
C GLU A 67 -4.31 12.20 -4.24
N LEU A 68 -3.02 12.22 -4.59
CA LEU A 68 -1.97 12.24 -3.58
C LEU A 68 -1.88 13.64 -2.94
N GLY A 69 -2.11 13.70 -1.63
CA GLY A 69 -1.89 14.91 -0.84
C GLY A 69 -0.41 15.30 -0.72
N PRO A 70 -0.10 16.52 -0.21
CA PRO A 70 1.28 17.01 -0.09
C PRO A 70 2.20 16.11 0.75
N VAL A 71 1.68 15.51 1.83
CA VAL A 71 2.46 14.61 2.69
C VAL A 71 2.80 13.32 1.94
N ALA A 72 1.80 12.68 1.33
CA ALA A 72 1.99 11.46 0.54
C ALA A 72 3.01 11.67 -0.59
N ARG A 73 2.97 12.82 -1.28
CA ARG A 73 3.94 13.19 -2.31
C ARG A 73 5.37 13.33 -1.75
N ARG A 74 5.55 13.94 -0.58
CA ARG A 74 6.85 14.07 0.08
C ARG A 74 7.43 12.72 0.50
N ILE A 75 6.60 11.82 1.03
CA ILE A 75 7.01 10.45 1.38
C ILE A 75 7.46 9.70 0.12
N ALA A 76 6.65 9.75 -0.94
CA ALA A 76 6.98 9.14 -2.22
C ALA A 76 8.27 9.73 -2.81
N ASP A 77 8.49 11.05 -2.70
CA ASP A 77 9.74 11.70 -3.12
C ASP A 77 10.95 11.20 -2.35
N ARG A 78 10.83 10.98 -1.03
CA ARG A 78 11.92 10.44 -0.23
C ARG A 78 12.30 9.03 -0.67
N ILE A 79 11.33 8.18 -0.96
CA ILE A 79 11.57 6.82 -1.47
C ILE A 79 12.19 6.89 -2.87
N GLN A 80 11.66 7.74 -3.77
CA GLN A 80 12.21 7.94 -5.11
C GLN A 80 13.68 8.39 -5.10
N GLN A 81 14.09 9.23 -4.14
CA GLN A 81 15.49 9.67 -3.99
C GLN A 81 16.42 8.52 -3.60
N ARG A 82 15.92 7.53 -2.86
CA ARG A 82 16.70 6.39 -2.35
C ARG A 82 16.70 5.21 -3.33
N THR A 83 15.56 4.91 -3.94
CA THR A 83 15.35 3.72 -4.78
C THR A 83 14.67 4.02 -6.12
N PRO A 84 15.30 4.81 -7.00
CA PRO A 84 14.75 5.09 -8.33
C PRO A 84 14.80 3.84 -9.25
N PRO A 85 13.75 3.55 -10.05
CA PRO A 85 12.46 4.23 -10.11
C PRO A 85 11.46 3.67 -9.09
N ALA A 86 10.97 4.53 -8.19
CA ALA A 86 9.92 4.19 -7.23
C ALA A 86 8.52 4.51 -7.78
N CYS A 87 7.49 3.89 -7.18
CA CYS A 87 6.10 4.23 -7.44
C CYS A 87 5.33 4.57 -6.15
N ALA A 88 4.20 5.26 -6.33
CA ALA A 88 3.20 5.44 -5.29
C ALA A 88 1.89 4.77 -5.72
N VAL A 89 1.15 4.21 -4.77
CA VAL A 89 -0.14 3.58 -5.02
C VAL A 89 -1.17 4.19 -4.09
N LEU A 90 -2.26 4.72 -4.62
CA LEU A 90 -3.37 5.22 -3.82
C LEU A 90 -4.46 4.16 -3.73
N VAL A 91 -4.93 3.87 -2.52
CA VAL A 91 -6.16 3.13 -2.25
C VAL A 91 -7.32 4.10 -2.41
N ASP A 92 -8.18 3.85 -3.39
CA ASP A 92 -9.40 4.61 -3.62
C ASP A 92 -10.48 4.12 -2.66
N ASN A 93 -10.77 4.92 -1.64
CA ASN A 93 -11.66 4.52 -0.54
C ASN A 93 -13.11 4.36 -0.98
N GLU A 94 -13.57 5.12 -1.99
CA GLU A 94 -14.90 4.93 -2.54
C GLU A 94 -15.00 3.55 -3.21
N LYS A 95 -13.99 3.17 -3.98
CA LYS A 95 -13.92 1.83 -4.57
C LYS A 95 -13.69 0.73 -3.55
N LEU A 96 -12.91 0.98 -2.50
CA LEU A 96 -12.76 0.04 -1.38
C LEU A 96 -14.11 -0.23 -0.73
N ARG A 97 -14.95 0.81 -0.55
CA ARG A 97 -16.31 0.66 -0.02
C ARG A 97 -17.19 -0.23 -0.90
N LEU A 98 -17.11 -0.09 -2.23
CA LEU A 98 -17.83 -0.96 -3.17
C LEU A 98 -17.28 -2.39 -3.13
N PHE A 99 -15.96 -2.54 -3.05
CA PHE A 99 -15.27 -3.82 -2.93
C PHE A 99 -15.69 -4.59 -1.66
N CYS A 100 -15.83 -3.88 -0.52
CA CYS A 100 -16.37 -4.43 0.72
C CYS A 100 -17.85 -4.84 0.63
N ARG A 101 -18.56 -4.51 -0.46
CA ARG A 101 -19.94 -4.93 -0.73
C ARG A 101 -20.03 -6.07 -1.76
N GLY A 102 -18.89 -6.63 -2.15
CA GLY A 102 -18.82 -7.72 -3.13
C GLY A 102 -18.67 -7.25 -4.59
N GLU A 103 -18.52 -5.95 -4.84
CA GLU A 103 -18.38 -5.43 -6.21
C GLU A 103 -16.93 -5.57 -6.70
N GLN A 104 -16.75 -6.14 -7.90
CA GLN A 104 -15.43 -6.28 -8.52
C GLN A 104 -15.00 -4.95 -9.15
N VAL A 105 -14.19 -4.18 -8.43
CA VAL A 105 -13.65 -2.88 -8.87
C VAL A 105 -12.14 -2.77 -8.63
N ASP A 106 -11.45 -1.97 -9.45
CA ASP A 106 -10.02 -1.69 -9.30
C ASP A 106 -9.79 -0.65 -8.19
N VAL A 107 -9.52 -1.12 -6.97
CA VAL A 107 -9.36 -0.30 -5.76
C VAL A 107 -8.06 0.53 -5.76
N LEU A 108 -7.04 0.11 -6.52
CA LEU A 108 -5.73 0.76 -6.52
C LEU A 108 -5.51 1.69 -7.72
N SER A 109 -4.95 2.86 -7.47
CA SER A 109 -4.48 3.79 -8.50
C SER A 109 -2.96 3.94 -8.43
N LEU A 110 -2.26 3.67 -9.54
CA LEU A 110 -0.81 3.86 -9.63
C LEU A 110 -0.47 5.32 -9.90
N PHE A 111 0.54 5.85 -9.22
CA PHE A 111 1.14 7.15 -9.43
C PHE A 111 2.64 6.99 -9.74
N LEU A 112 3.09 7.69 -10.78
CA LEU A 112 4.47 7.66 -11.25
C LEU A 112 5.06 9.06 -11.22
N ARG A 113 6.36 9.16 -10.96
CA ARG A 113 7.06 10.44 -11.00
C ARG A 113 7.56 10.75 -12.42
N GLU A 114 7.03 11.81 -13.01
CA GLU A 114 7.39 12.30 -14.35
C GLU A 114 8.42 13.43 -14.26
N GLY A 115 9.70 13.07 -14.03
CA GLY A 115 10.80 14.04 -14.00
C GLY A 115 10.53 15.20 -13.03
N SER A 116 10.52 16.43 -13.55
CA SER A 116 10.25 17.66 -12.78
C SER A 116 8.75 17.96 -12.59
N ARG A 117 7.84 17.30 -13.31
CA ARG A 117 6.38 17.52 -13.19
C ARG A 117 5.78 16.94 -11.91
N GLY A 118 6.56 16.14 -11.19
CA GLY A 118 6.14 15.49 -9.95
C GLY A 118 5.34 14.21 -10.20
N TRP A 119 4.53 13.84 -9.21
CA TRP A 119 3.71 12.61 -9.24
C TRP A 119 2.42 12.83 -10.02
N SER A 120 2.19 11.99 -11.03
CA SER A 120 0.97 11.96 -11.84
C SER A 120 0.33 10.57 -11.78
N ARG A 121 -0.99 10.49 -11.89
CA ARG A 121 -1.70 9.21 -11.98
C ARG A 121 -1.34 8.52 -13.29
N ALA A 122 -1.03 7.23 -13.21
CA ALA A 122 -0.86 6.39 -14.38
C ALA A 122 -2.21 6.15 -15.07
N THR A 123 -2.22 6.27 -16.37
CA THR A 123 -3.32 6.11 -17.31
C THR A 123 -2.87 5.20 -18.43
N ALA A 124 -3.80 4.71 -19.24
CA ALA A 124 -3.47 3.93 -20.44
C ALA A 124 -2.47 4.65 -21.37
N ASN A 125 -2.44 5.99 -21.33
CA ASN A 125 -1.67 6.82 -22.24
C ASN A 125 -0.27 7.22 -21.71
N ASN A 126 -0.01 7.17 -20.39
CA ASN A 126 1.27 7.63 -19.79
C ASN A 126 2.12 6.50 -19.17
N ALA A 127 2.03 5.30 -19.77
CA ALA A 127 3.08 4.28 -19.75
C ALA A 127 3.23 3.40 -18.49
N GLY A 128 2.21 3.29 -17.63
CA GLY A 128 2.20 2.32 -16.53
C GLY A 128 0.83 1.72 -16.24
N LYS A 129 0.74 0.38 -16.19
CA LYS A 129 -0.38 -0.33 -15.58
C LYS A 129 0.12 -1.06 -14.34
N LEU A 130 -0.66 -1.02 -13.27
CA LEU A 130 -0.45 -1.92 -12.14
C LEU A 130 -1.14 -3.25 -12.44
N ALA A 131 -0.37 -4.30 -12.66
CA ALA A 131 -0.89 -5.65 -12.79
C ALA A 131 -0.93 -6.32 -11.41
N ILE A 132 -2.02 -7.01 -11.10
CA ILE A 132 -2.06 -7.89 -9.93
C ILE A 132 -1.69 -9.30 -10.39
N ARG A 133 -0.60 -9.83 -9.85
CA ARG A 133 -0.14 -11.19 -10.16
C ARG A 133 -1.17 -12.20 -9.68
N GLY A 134 -1.37 -13.24 -10.49
CA GLY A 134 -2.42 -14.23 -10.23
C GLY A 134 -3.84 -13.75 -10.57
N GLY A 135 -4.02 -12.70 -11.36
CA GLY A 135 -5.33 -12.35 -11.93
C GLY A 135 -6.24 -11.50 -11.03
N GLY A 136 -5.70 -10.77 -10.06
CA GLY A 136 -6.48 -9.91 -9.17
C GLY A 136 -6.76 -10.51 -7.79
N LEU A 137 -7.54 -9.78 -7.00
CA LEU A 137 -8.11 -10.23 -5.73
C LEU A 137 -9.63 -10.15 -5.87
N ALA A 138 -10.32 -11.27 -5.68
CA ALA A 138 -11.77 -11.31 -5.66
C ALA A 138 -12.30 -10.73 -4.34
N PRO A 139 -13.40 -9.95 -4.36
CA PRO A 139 -14.08 -9.47 -3.15
C PRO A 139 -14.34 -10.58 -2.13
N ASP A 140 -14.79 -11.75 -2.57
CA ASP A 140 -15.08 -12.89 -1.68
C ASP A 140 -13.88 -13.35 -0.87
N ALA A 141 -12.68 -13.36 -1.47
CA ALA A 141 -11.46 -13.76 -0.77
C ALA A 141 -11.05 -12.72 0.30
N PHE A 142 -11.25 -11.43 -0.01
CA PHE A 142 -11.08 -10.36 0.95
C PHE A 142 -12.12 -10.45 2.07
N LEU A 143 -13.41 -10.59 1.74
CA LEU A 143 -14.51 -10.69 2.71
C LEU A 143 -14.36 -11.92 3.62
N ALA A 144 -13.92 -13.05 3.08
CA ALA A 144 -13.61 -14.25 3.87
C ALA A 144 -12.46 -14.01 4.86
N SER A 145 -11.42 -13.29 4.45
CA SER A 145 -10.30 -12.93 5.33
C SER A 145 -10.72 -11.89 6.38
N HIS A 146 -11.49 -10.89 5.96
CA HIS A 146 -12.02 -9.85 6.83
C HIS A 146 -12.96 -10.44 7.90
N GLY A 147 -13.91 -11.29 7.51
CA GLY A 147 -14.86 -11.96 8.41
C GLY A 147 -14.20 -12.94 9.39
N LYS A 148 -12.99 -13.43 9.09
CA LYS A 148 -12.15 -14.19 10.02
C LYS A 148 -11.35 -13.33 11.00
N GLY A 149 -11.49 -12.00 10.95
CA GLY A 149 -10.74 -11.08 11.81
C GLY A 149 -9.25 -10.95 11.43
N VAL A 150 -8.86 -11.30 10.20
CA VAL A 150 -7.43 -11.24 9.78
C VAL A 150 -6.90 -9.80 9.81
N HIS A 151 -7.77 -8.81 9.57
CA HIS A 151 -7.40 -7.39 9.66
C HIS A 151 -7.01 -6.98 11.09
N GLU A 152 -7.63 -7.54 12.13
CA GLU A 152 -7.30 -7.26 13.53
C GLU A 152 -5.94 -7.86 13.95
N GLN A 153 -5.58 -8.99 13.33
CA GLN A 153 -4.31 -9.69 13.58
C GLN A 153 -3.13 -9.04 12.84
N LEU A 154 -3.39 -8.15 11.89
CA LEU A 154 -2.36 -7.50 11.10
C LEU A 154 -1.61 -6.49 11.98
N CYS A 155 -0.29 -6.70 12.12
CA CYS A 155 0.60 -5.80 12.83
C CYS A 155 1.21 -4.81 11.83
N ASP A 156 1.01 -3.52 12.03
CA ASP A 156 1.76 -2.51 11.30
C ASP A 156 3.01 -2.07 12.08
N PHE A 157 3.69 -1.04 11.61
CA PHE A 157 4.91 -0.56 12.24
C PHE A 157 4.63 0.24 13.52
N ASP A 158 3.48 0.94 13.61
CA ASP A 158 3.09 1.65 14.83
C ASP A 158 2.79 0.65 15.96
N ASP A 159 2.15 -0.47 15.64
CA ASP A 159 2.00 -1.61 16.55
C ASP A 159 3.35 -2.12 17.07
N HIS A 160 4.35 -2.28 16.18
CA HIS A 160 5.69 -2.75 16.53
C HIS A 160 6.47 -1.73 17.39
N LEU A 161 6.32 -0.43 17.12
CA LEU A 161 6.95 0.60 17.94
C LEU A 161 6.38 0.62 19.37
N ASN A 162 5.09 0.31 19.52
CA ASN A 162 4.46 0.16 20.83
C ASN A 162 4.85 -1.15 21.54
N ASP A 163 5.05 -2.24 20.79
CA ASP A 163 5.53 -3.52 21.31
C ASP A 163 6.44 -4.22 20.29
N ILE A 164 7.75 -4.19 20.55
CA ILE A 164 8.80 -4.73 19.67
C ILE A 164 8.67 -6.24 19.40
N ARG A 165 7.85 -6.96 20.16
CA ARG A 165 7.58 -8.39 19.95
C ARG A 165 6.58 -8.62 18.83
N LYS A 166 5.79 -7.62 18.42
CA LYS A 166 4.84 -7.76 17.33
C LYS A 166 5.56 -7.75 15.97
N ASP A 167 5.21 -8.71 15.11
CA ASP A 167 5.86 -8.91 13.80
C ASP A 167 5.20 -8.08 12.69
N TRP A 168 5.76 -6.90 12.39
CA TRP A 168 5.30 -6.04 11.31
C TRP A 168 5.49 -6.67 9.91
N THR A 169 6.30 -7.72 9.75
CA THR A 169 6.46 -8.41 8.46
C THR A 169 5.26 -9.29 8.13
N ASN A 170 4.47 -9.66 9.15
CA ASN A 170 3.29 -10.51 9.04
C ASN A 170 3.56 -11.79 8.22
N LYS A 171 4.71 -12.43 8.44
CA LYS A 171 5.12 -13.65 7.70
C LYS A 171 4.28 -14.87 8.07
N LYS A 172 3.79 -14.93 9.32
CA LYS A 172 2.98 -16.02 9.86
C LYS A 172 1.47 -15.81 9.68
N LEU A 173 1.06 -14.67 9.14
CA LEU A 173 -0.35 -14.35 8.97
C LEU A 173 -0.95 -15.24 7.88
N ALA A 174 -1.90 -16.09 8.26
CA ALA A 174 -2.63 -16.94 7.33
C ALA A 174 -3.56 -16.09 6.46
N LEU A 175 -3.03 -15.59 5.35
CA LEU A 175 -3.83 -14.96 4.31
C LEU A 175 -4.61 -16.06 3.60
N ALA A 176 -5.91 -15.87 3.37
CA ALA A 176 -6.71 -16.85 2.64
C ALA A 176 -6.08 -17.03 1.25
N ALA A 177 -5.47 -18.19 1.03
CA ALA A 177 -5.15 -18.65 -0.30
C ALA A 177 -6.47 -19.07 -0.95
N SER A 178 -6.85 -18.37 -2.01
CA SER A 178 -7.85 -18.85 -2.97
C SER A 178 -7.15 -19.45 -4.17
#